data_AF-A0A957J380-F1
#
_entry.id   AF-A0A957J380-F1
#
_cell.length_a   1.000
_cell.length_b   1.000
_cell.length_c   1.000
_cell.angle_alpha   90.00
_cell.angle_beta   90.00
_cell.angle_gamma   90.00
#
_symmetry.space_group_name_H-M   'P 1'
#
loop_
_entity.id
_entity.type
_entity.pdbx_description
1 polymer ?
#
loop_
_entity_poly.entity_id
_entity_poly.type
_entity_poly.pdbx_seq_one_letter_code
_entity_poly.pdbx_strand_id
1 'polypeptide(L)'
;SLLMLSAAIIVPLLASFGGLAARKTTARCAKDGAKAGILSGAVVGLFVYMTLVSPLTALAAYRYMSEYHPTFSMPLPPTEVVLSYVQTFSSSVHLIDLTILLMAIFGGVQGALVGWRQREEPLPEEPRLFRLLEGRHHPKSWFVGNETAVKSGLLVGVTFGIIVFATVFGEFYVGFTQDWPDLMAIMQEHQAGMFVTGPLQEALPLLWPFIFLGLLIYGGVVVALIRNPPDLFKARFRAVLLATSTIFLFLFSILLRNLYFLLGLAPFGLFHWMQANPEMATELPEEALALMQTIFFLQKPQALLSGALILPWIMLLLVSILGLFWGSLQSFIYIPTVSMFIRRPVDKAALLYHRLVREPQQVLPLIYGLFHFPDAYDVLAHLASRAYRSQPDVARLAAAYHTLSSSQKTEDHLQTIHAIQDVLVAHPDWRWSADLGSVYRALHQVLAARTLEQILHIDQLPQQQTTSLPPAIVKCVDGISRIIHELHKTAQVDNLSTQAIFLENALEAI
;
A
#
# COMPACT_ATOMS: atom_id res chain seq x y z
N SER A 1 2.81 22.38 -29.21
CA SER A 1 1.73 21.44 -28.81
C SER A 1 2.15 20.52 -27.67
N LEU A 2 3.28 19.81 -27.72
CA LEU A 2 3.73 18.87 -26.67
C LEU A 2 4.00 19.51 -25.28
N LEU A 3 4.57 20.72 -25.22
CA LEU A 3 4.73 21.47 -23.96
C LEU A 3 3.38 21.87 -23.34
N MET A 4 2.40 22.24 -24.18
CA MET A 4 1.04 22.55 -23.71
C MET A 4 0.32 21.29 -23.23
N LEU A 5 0.52 20.15 -23.89
CA LEU A 5 0.00 18.85 -23.45
C LEU A 5 0.61 18.43 -22.11
N SER A 6 1.91 18.64 -21.93
CA SER A 6 2.62 18.37 -20.68
C SER A 6 2.10 19.27 -19.55
N ALA A 7 1.96 20.58 -19.80
CA ALA A 7 1.36 21.52 -18.85
C ALA A 7 -0.10 21.16 -18.51
N ALA A 8 -0.90 20.75 -19.50
CA ALA A 8 -2.29 20.35 -19.31
C ALA A 8 -2.45 19.07 -18.45
N ILE A 9 -1.45 18.19 -18.45
CA ILE A 9 -1.42 16.97 -17.62
C ILE A 9 -0.82 17.28 -16.23
N ILE A 10 0.24 18.08 -16.17
CA ILE A 10 0.97 18.42 -14.94
C ILE A 10 0.14 19.32 -14.02
N VAL A 11 -0.59 20.31 -14.56
CA VAL A 11 -1.37 21.26 -13.74
C VAL A 11 -2.47 20.57 -12.91
N PRO A 12 -3.28 19.65 -13.46
CA PRO A 12 -4.23 18.86 -12.67
C PRO A 12 -3.55 17.94 -11.65
N LEU A 13 -2.42 17.33 -12.02
CA LEU A 13 -1.61 16.47 -11.14
C LEU A 13 -1.13 17.25 -9.92
N LEU A 14 -0.56 18.45 -10.13
CA LEU A 14 -0.15 19.37 -9.08
C LEU A 14 -1.35 19.80 -8.22
N ALA A 15 -2.45 20.20 -8.84
CA ALA A 15 -3.58 20.80 -8.12
C ALA A 15 -4.35 19.83 -7.20
N SER A 16 -4.24 18.51 -7.39
CA SER A 16 -5.21 17.58 -6.79
C SER A 16 -4.65 16.38 -6.04
N PHE A 17 -3.40 15.96 -6.26
CA PHE A 17 -2.94 14.65 -5.78
C PHE A 17 -2.76 14.55 -4.26
N GLY A 18 -2.24 15.59 -3.60
CA GLY A 18 -2.10 15.60 -2.14
C GLY A 18 -3.45 15.56 -1.43
N GLY A 19 -4.41 16.35 -1.94
CA GLY A 19 -5.78 16.37 -1.41
C GLY A 19 -6.58 15.10 -1.71
N LEU A 20 -6.46 14.54 -2.92
CA LEU A 20 -7.12 13.28 -3.30
C LEU A 20 -6.58 12.10 -2.51
N ALA A 21 -5.26 12.06 -2.26
CA ALA A 21 -4.65 11.06 -1.40
C ALA A 21 -5.24 11.15 0.00
N ALA A 22 -5.18 12.32 0.64
CA ALA A 22 -5.73 12.53 1.99
C ALA A 22 -7.23 12.17 2.10
N ARG A 23 -8.04 12.50 1.08
CA ARG A 23 -9.47 12.13 1.03
C ARG A 23 -9.67 10.62 0.93
N LYS A 24 -8.94 9.95 0.04
CA LYS A 24 -9.02 8.49 -0.13
C LYS A 24 -8.48 7.75 1.09
N THR A 25 -7.56 8.37 1.81
CA THR A 25 -6.99 7.82 3.04
C THR A 25 -7.77 8.19 4.31
N THR A 26 -8.97 8.77 4.18
CA THR A 26 -9.83 9.15 5.32
C THR A 26 -9.07 9.88 6.44
N ALA A 27 -8.08 10.71 6.08
CA ALA A 27 -7.19 11.30 7.06
C ALA A 27 -7.94 12.36 7.87
N ARG A 28 -8.07 12.19 9.19
CA ARG A 28 -8.88 13.09 10.04
C ARG A 28 -8.09 14.09 10.85
N CYS A 29 -6.78 14.10 10.68
CA CYS A 29 -5.93 15.10 11.28
C CYS A 29 -4.91 15.62 10.27
N ALA A 30 -4.45 16.85 10.49
CA ALA A 30 -3.44 17.48 9.65
C ALA A 30 -2.17 16.60 9.52
N LYS A 31 -1.80 15.87 10.57
CA LYS A 31 -0.62 14.99 10.58
C LYS A 31 -0.78 13.79 9.65
N ASP A 32 -1.92 13.10 9.70
CA ASP A 32 -2.17 11.93 8.84
C ASP A 32 -2.37 12.36 7.38
N GLY A 33 -3.04 13.50 7.18
CA GLY A 33 -3.18 14.13 5.87
C GLY A 33 -1.82 14.52 5.29
N ALA A 34 -0.95 15.13 6.09
CA ALA A 34 0.41 15.48 5.68
C ALA A 34 1.22 14.26 5.27
N LYS A 35 1.18 13.16 6.05
CA LYS A 35 1.90 11.93 5.71
C LYS A 35 1.46 11.34 4.37
N ALA A 36 0.14 11.24 4.15
CA ALA A 36 -0.40 10.74 2.89
C ALA A 36 -0.03 11.67 1.71
N GLY A 37 -0.09 12.98 1.96
CA GLY A 37 0.27 14.02 0.99
C GLY A 37 1.76 14.06 0.62
N ILE A 38 2.67 13.83 1.57
CA ILE A 38 4.12 13.78 1.35
C ILE A 38 4.45 12.61 0.41
N LEU A 39 3.88 11.44 0.68
CA LEU A 39 4.13 10.23 -0.12
C LEU A 39 3.59 10.36 -1.54
N SER A 40 2.37 10.88 -1.71
CA SER A 40 1.82 11.11 -3.05
C SER A 40 2.56 12.24 -3.79
N GLY A 41 2.92 13.30 -3.07
CA GLY A 41 3.71 14.42 -3.57
C GLY A 41 5.08 13.99 -4.09
N ALA A 42 5.78 13.10 -3.38
CA ALA A 42 7.07 12.56 -3.83
C ALA A 42 6.96 11.80 -5.17
N VAL A 43 5.93 10.95 -5.32
CA VAL A 43 5.68 10.22 -6.58
C VAL A 43 5.32 11.17 -7.72
N VAL A 44 4.49 12.19 -7.47
CA VAL A 44 4.16 13.22 -8.45
C VAL A 44 5.40 14.05 -8.81
N GLY A 45 6.26 14.36 -7.85
CA GLY A 45 7.53 15.04 -8.09
C GLY A 45 8.43 14.29 -9.06
N LEU A 46 8.46 12.97 -8.96
CA LEU A 46 9.22 12.13 -9.89
C LEU A 46 8.63 12.16 -11.31
N PHE A 47 7.30 12.18 -11.43
CA PHE A 47 6.61 12.35 -12.71
C PHE A 47 6.88 13.73 -13.33
N VAL A 48 6.80 14.80 -12.53
CA VAL A 48 7.11 16.18 -12.96
C VAL A 48 8.57 16.30 -13.38
N TYR A 49 9.48 15.65 -12.64
CA TYR A 49 10.88 15.63 -12.99
C TYR A 49 11.09 14.97 -14.37
N MET A 50 10.54 13.77 -14.59
CA MET A 50 10.71 13.05 -15.86
C MET A 50 10.10 13.80 -17.05
N THR A 51 8.92 14.39 -16.89
CA THR A 51 8.16 14.96 -18.02
C THR A 51 8.50 16.42 -18.32
N LEU A 52 9.04 17.15 -17.36
CA LEU A 52 9.27 18.59 -17.50
C LEU A 52 10.70 18.98 -17.16
N VAL A 53 11.15 18.72 -15.93
CA VAL A 53 12.43 19.25 -15.44
C VAL A 53 13.61 18.63 -16.18
N SER A 54 13.66 17.30 -16.29
CA SER A 54 14.73 16.57 -16.97
C SER A 54 14.84 16.98 -18.46
N PRO A 55 13.77 16.96 -19.27
CA PRO A 55 13.80 17.45 -20.65
C PRO A 55 14.28 18.90 -20.78
N LEU A 56 13.81 19.81 -19.92
CA LEU A 56 14.21 21.21 -19.97
C LEU A 56 15.70 21.38 -19.63
N THR A 57 16.19 20.65 -18.63
CA THR A 57 17.62 20.66 -18.28
C THR A 57 18.49 20.08 -19.38
N ALA A 58 18.05 19.02 -20.04
CA ALA A 58 18.73 18.44 -21.20
C ALA A 58 18.79 19.44 -22.35
N LEU A 59 17.68 20.12 -22.67
CA LEU A 59 17.64 21.14 -23.72
C LEU A 59 18.52 22.35 -23.42
N ALA A 60 18.55 22.80 -22.16
CA ALA A 60 19.43 23.88 -21.73
C ALA A 60 20.91 23.49 -21.91
N ALA A 61 21.27 22.25 -21.57
CA ALA A 61 22.62 21.74 -21.77
C ALA A 61 22.96 21.57 -23.27
N TYR A 62 22.04 21.02 -24.07
CA TYR A 62 22.24 20.82 -25.52
C TYR A 62 22.49 22.11 -26.28
N ARG A 63 22.03 23.27 -25.78
CA ARG A 63 22.32 24.56 -26.41
C ARG A 63 23.82 24.75 -26.66
N TYR A 64 24.67 24.39 -25.70
CA TYR A 64 26.12 24.52 -25.82
C TYR A 64 26.71 23.62 -26.90
N MET A 65 26.19 22.40 -27.05
CA MET A 65 26.68 21.43 -28.04
C MET A 65 26.06 21.62 -29.43
N SER A 66 24.90 22.28 -29.52
CA SER A 66 24.17 22.48 -30.78
C SER A 66 24.89 23.39 -31.78
N GLU A 67 25.82 24.22 -31.30
CA GLU A 67 26.66 25.08 -32.16
C GLU A 67 27.75 24.27 -32.89
N TYR A 68 28.05 23.07 -32.41
CA TYR A 68 29.07 22.15 -32.94
C TYR A 68 28.39 20.91 -33.54
N HIS A 69 27.63 21.11 -34.61
CA HIS A 69 27.04 20.00 -35.35
C HIS A 69 28.14 19.12 -35.96
N PRO A 70 28.18 17.83 -35.64
CA PRO A 70 29.22 16.97 -36.15
C PRO A 70 29.04 16.80 -37.68
N THR A 71 29.95 17.40 -38.43
CA THR A 71 30.17 17.13 -39.85
C THR A 71 31.59 16.62 -40.02
N PHE A 72 31.85 15.88 -41.10
CA PHE A 72 33.19 15.34 -41.39
C PHE A 72 34.30 16.41 -41.51
N SER A 73 33.94 17.70 -41.55
CA SER A 73 34.85 18.83 -41.76
C SER A 73 34.92 19.82 -40.60
N MET A 74 34.18 19.64 -39.50
CA MET A 74 34.23 20.56 -38.36
C MET A 74 35.33 20.20 -37.34
N PRO A 75 35.93 21.19 -36.68
CA PRO A 75 36.86 20.97 -35.58
C PRO A 75 36.14 20.38 -34.36
N LEU A 76 36.89 19.68 -33.50
CA LEU A 76 36.38 19.18 -32.22
C LEU A 76 35.71 20.30 -31.42
N PRO A 77 34.60 20.04 -30.72
CA PRO A 77 34.06 21.02 -29.79
C PRO A 77 35.15 21.38 -28.75
N PRO A 78 35.39 22.68 -28.49
CA PRO A 78 36.37 23.11 -27.51
C PRO A 78 36.09 22.48 -26.15
N THR A 79 37.15 22.16 -25.41
CA THR A 79 37.06 21.58 -24.06
C THR A 79 36.15 22.40 -23.13
N GLU A 80 36.18 23.73 -23.25
CA GLU A 80 35.32 24.65 -22.48
C GLU A 80 33.81 24.42 -22.73
N VAL A 81 33.42 24.07 -23.96
CA VAL A 81 32.03 23.81 -24.34
C VAL A 81 31.56 22.49 -23.74
N VAL A 82 32.41 21.46 -23.80
CA VAL A 82 32.14 20.15 -23.19
C VAL A 82 32.06 20.28 -21.66
N LEU A 83 32.96 21.04 -21.05
CA LEU A 83 32.93 21.33 -19.61
C LEU A 83 31.65 22.07 -19.22
N SER A 84 31.24 23.08 -19.99
CA SER A 84 29.99 23.83 -19.75
C SER A 84 28.75 22.93 -19.85
N TYR A 85 28.72 22.01 -20.82
CA TYR A 85 27.69 20.99 -20.95
C TYR A 85 27.63 20.09 -19.71
N VAL A 86 28.76 19.51 -19.31
CA VAL A 86 28.84 18.59 -18.17
C VAL A 86 28.51 19.29 -16.85
N GLN A 87 28.99 20.51 -16.63
CA GLN A 87 28.64 21.29 -15.43
C GLN A 87 27.15 21.62 -15.36
N THR A 88 26.54 22.01 -16.48
CA THR A 88 25.10 22.28 -16.56
C THR A 88 24.27 21.02 -16.26
N PHE A 89 24.70 19.85 -16.77
CA PHE A 89 23.99 18.59 -16.56
C PHE A 89 24.27 17.93 -15.19
N SER A 90 25.43 18.22 -14.60
CA SER A 90 25.79 17.74 -13.26
C SER A 90 25.14 18.57 -12.16
N SER A 91 25.13 19.90 -12.30
CA SER A 91 24.45 20.80 -11.36
C SER A 91 22.93 20.54 -11.31
N SER A 92 22.35 20.07 -12.42
CA SER A 92 20.94 19.75 -12.51
C SER A 92 20.51 18.47 -11.76
N VAL A 93 21.43 17.67 -11.21
CA VAL A 93 21.04 16.47 -10.44
C VAL A 93 20.29 16.81 -9.18
N HIS A 94 20.69 17.87 -8.50
CA HIS A 94 19.98 18.36 -7.32
C HIS A 94 18.54 18.78 -7.65
N LEU A 95 18.20 19.02 -8.91
CA LEU A 95 16.82 19.32 -9.31
C LEU A 95 15.90 18.10 -9.17
N ILE A 96 16.41 16.87 -9.19
CA ILE A 96 15.61 15.68 -8.86
C ILE A 96 15.14 15.78 -7.42
N ASP A 97 16.10 15.92 -6.51
CA ASP A 97 15.86 16.00 -5.07
C ASP A 97 14.97 17.20 -4.74
N LEU A 98 15.26 18.36 -5.33
CA LEU A 98 14.48 19.58 -5.16
C LEU A 98 13.05 19.40 -5.67
N THR A 99 12.85 18.80 -6.85
CA THR A 99 11.50 18.60 -7.40
C THR A 99 10.70 17.64 -6.53
N ILE A 100 11.31 16.53 -6.10
CA ILE A 100 10.68 15.56 -5.20
C ILE A 100 10.35 16.23 -3.86
N LEU A 101 11.28 16.98 -3.28
CA LEU A 101 11.10 17.66 -2.00
C LEU A 101 10.00 18.72 -2.07
N LEU A 102 10.03 19.59 -3.08
CA LEU A 102 9.02 20.63 -3.27
C LEU A 102 7.63 20.03 -3.46
N MET A 103 7.52 18.95 -4.25
CA MET A 103 6.24 18.28 -4.46
C MET A 103 5.77 17.49 -3.23
N ALA A 104 6.69 16.91 -2.45
CA ALA A 104 6.38 16.29 -1.17
C ALA A 104 5.87 17.32 -0.15
N ILE A 105 6.51 18.49 -0.06
CA ILE A 105 6.06 19.60 0.80
C ILE A 105 4.68 20.07 0.35
N PHE A 106 4.51 20.35 -0.94
CA PHE A 106 3.25 20.84 -1.49
C PHE A 106 2.11 19.84 -1.30
N GLY A 107 2.35 18.56 -1.61
CA GLY A 107 1.40 17.47 -1.37
C GLY A 107 1.08 17.31 0.12
N GLY A 108 2.09 17.44 0.99
CA GLY A 108 1.93 17.43 2.44
C GLY A 108 1.04 18.55 2.95
N VAL A 109 1.22 19.78 2.46
CA VAL A 109 0.36 20.93 2.80
C VAL A 109 -1.08 20.71 2.32
N GLN A 110 -1.28 20.27 1.07
CA GLN A 110 -2.60 19.94 0.55
C GLN A 110 -3.28 18.85 1.38
N GLY A 111 -2.55 17.79 1.71
CA GLY A 111 -3.04 16.69 2.51
C GLY A 111 -3.38 17.12 3.93
N ALA A 112 -2.55 17.96 4.56
CA ALA A 112 -2.79 18.53 5.88
C ALA A 112 -4.06 19.39 5.92
N LEU A 113 -4.27 20.23 4.91
CA LEU A 113 -5.47 21.07 4.79
C LEU A 113 -6.74 20.22 4.65
N VAL A 114 -6.71 19.18 3.81
CA VAL A 114 -7.82 18.24 3.69
C VAL A 114 -8.06 17.52 5.01
N GLY A 115 -7.00 17.00 5.64
CA GLY A 115 -7.12 16.26 6.89
C GLY A 115 -7.59 17.12 8.06
N TRP A 116 -7.25 18.40 8.08
CA TRP A 116 -7.83 19.37 9.02
C TRP A 116 -9.32 19.55 8.73
N ARG A 117 -9.73 19.83 7.50
CA ARG A 117 -11.16 20.00 7.17
C ARG A 117 -11.99 18.76 7.52
N GLN A 118 -11.46 17.56 7.33
CA GLN A 118 -12.13 16.30 7.70
C GLN A 118 -12.20 16.04 9.22
N ARG A 119 -11.47 16.81 10.04
CA ARG A 119 -11.57 16.72 11.51
C ARG A 119 -12.93 17.22 12.02
N GLU A 120 -13.50 18.21 11.33
CA GLU A 120 -14.76 18.86 11.71
C GLU A 120 -15.98 18.03 11.28
N GLU A 121 -15.78 17.09 10.35
CA GLU A 121 -16.82 16.12 10.02
C GLU A 121 -17.02 15.17 11.21
N PRO A 122 -18.25 15.03 11.74
CA PRO A 122 -18.50 14.08 12.82
C PRO A 122 -18.02 12.71 12.38
N LEU A 123 -17.32 11.98 13.26
CA LEU A 123 -16.97 10.59 13.00
C LEU A 123 -18.25 9.90 12.52
N PRO A 124 -18.35 9.40 11.27
CA PRO A 124 -19.38 8.43 10.95
C PRO A 124 -19.23 7.36 12.02
N GLU A 125 -20.28 7.18 12.81
CA GLU A 125 -20.36 6.11 13.80
C GLU A 125 -19.85 4.86 13.08
N GLU A 126 -18.73 4.26 13.52
CA GLU A 126 -18.14 3.14 12.80
C GLU A 126 -19.26 2.15 12.54
N PRO A 127 -19.66 1.95 11.27
CA PRO A 127 -20.95 1.36 11.00
C PRO A 127 -20.83 -0.10 11.39
N ARG A 128 -21.36 -0.43 12.57
CA ARG A 128 -21.20 -1.74 13.20
C ARG A 128 -21.50 -2.80 12.16
N LEU A 129 -20.61 -3.78 12.04
CA LEU A 129 -20.68 -4.80 11.00
C LEU A 129 -22.08 -5.45 10.93
N PHE A 130 -22.73 -5.61 12.08
CA PHE A 130 -24.11 -6.09 12.17
C PHE A 130 -25.15 -5.10 11.61
N ARG A 131 -25.10 -3.81 11.98
CA ARG A 131 -26.00 -2.78 11.43
C ARG A 131 -25.84 -2.59 9.92
N LEU A 132 -24.63 -2.76 9.39
CA LEU A 132 -24.39 -2.74 7.94
C LEU A 132 -25.19 -3.84 7.22
N LEU A 133 -25.19 -5.05 7.79
CA LEU A 133 -25.97 -6.17 7.26
C LEU A 133 -27.47 -5.93 7.35
N GLU A 134 -27.97 -5.42 8.48
CA GLU A 134 -29.40 -5.11 8.64
C GLU A 134 -29.87 -4.01 7.69
N GLY A 135 -29.02 -3.00 7.46
CA GLY A 135 -29.25 -1.96 6.46
C GLY A 135 -29.12 -2.45 5.01
N ARG A 136 -28.96 -3.76 4.75
CA ARG A 136 -28.74 -4.38 3.43
C ARG A 136 -27.50 -3.87 2.68
N HIS A 137 -26.54 -3.30 3.40
CA HIS A 137 -25.27 -2.91 2.82
C HIS A 137 -24.32 -4.10 2.75
N HIS A 138 -23.50 -4.15 1.71
CA HIS A 138 -22.53 -5.23 1.56
C HIS A 138 -21.44 -5.11 2.65
N PRO A 139 -21.11 -6.17 3.43
CA PRO A 139 -20.17 -6.07 4.56
C PRO A 139 -18.76 -5.62 4.18
N LYS A 140 -18.39 -5.73 2.90
CA LYS A 140 -17.15 -5.16 2.34
C LYS A 140 -17.01 -3.65 2.58
N SER A 141 -18.10 -2.92 2.78
CA SER A 141 -18.03 -1.50 3.15
C SER A 141 -17.30 -1.28 4.47
N TRP A 142 -17.29 -2.27 5.38
CA TRP A 142 -16.51 -2.25 6.61
C TRP A 142 -15.01 -2.08 6.38
N PHE A 143 -14.49 -2.57 5.26
CA PHE A 143 -13.08 -2.45 4.92
C PHE A 143 -12.74 -1.22 4.06
N VAL A 144 -13.72 -0.35 3.78
CA VAL A 144 -13.48 0.91 3.06
C VAL A 144 -12.62 1.82 3.93
N GLY A 145 -11.54 2.37 3.36
CA GLY A 145 -10.54 3.13 4.10
C GLY A 145 -9.39 2.28 4.67
N ASN A 146 -9.43 0.95 4.54
CA ASN A 146 -8.28 0.11 4.91
C ASN A 146 -7.14 0.26 3.88
N GLU A 147 -6.21 1.14 4.18
CA GLU A 147 -5.07 1.48 3.31
C GLU A 147 -3.84 0.61 3.51
N THR A 148 -3.90 -0.41 4.36
CA THR A 148 -2.70 -1.22 4.71
C THR A 148 -1.99 -1.76 3.47
N ALA A 149 -2.76 -2.15 2.44
CA ALA A 149 -2.26 -2.58 1.14
C ALA A 149 -1.53 -1.46 0.37
N VAL A 150 -2.15 -0.28 0.26
CA VAL A 150 -1.59 0.87 -0.46
C VAL A 150 -0.33 1.38 0.24
N LYS A 151 -0.37 1.52 1.57
CA LYS A 151 0.78 1.96 2.39
C LYS A 151 1.96 1.01 2.25
N SER A 152 1.73 -0.30 2.34
CA SER A 152 2.79 -1.29 2.21
C SER A 152 3.40 -1.29 0.81
N GLY A 153 2.56 -1.25 -0.23
CA GLY A 153 3.01 -1.17 -1.61
C GLY A 153 3.86 0.08 -1.88
N LEU A 154 3.41 1.25 -1.44
CA LEU A 154 4.12 2.50 -1.65
C LEU A 154 5.40 2.59 -0.81
N LEU A 155 5.38 2.14 0.45
CA LEU A 155 6.57 2.08 1.31
C LEU A 155 7.67 1.24 0.66
N VAL A 156 7.35 -0.01 0.29
CA VAL A 156 8.32 -0.90 -0.37
C VAL A 156 8.76 -0.32 -1.71
N GLY A 157 7.83 0.21 -2.50
CA GLY A 157 8.12 0.81 -3.80
C GLY A 157 9.10 1.98 -3.73
N VAL A 158 8.89 2.90 -2.78
CA VAL A 158 9.79 4.05 -2.57
C VAL A 158 11.14 3.58 -2.01
N THR A 159 11.17 2.70 -1.00
CA THR A 159 12.43 2.22 -0.41
C THR A 159 13.29 1.50 -1.44
N PHE A 160 12.73 0.54 -2.19
CA PHE A 160 13.48 -0.15 -3.25
C PHE A 160 13.79 0.78 -4.42
N GLY A 161 12.89 1.71 -4.77
CA GLY A 161 13.11 2.70 -5.81
C GLY A 161 14.33 3.59 -5.54
N ILE A 162 14.49 4.07 -4.30
CA ILE A 162 15.66 4.86 -3.89
C ILE A 162 16.95 4.05 -3.99
N ILE A 163 16.94 2.79 -3.53
CA ILE A 163 18.11 1.90 -3.60
C ILE A 163 18.52 1.66 -5.06
N VAL A 164 17.55 1.34 -5.92
CA VAL A 164 17.77 1.15 -7.36
C VAL A 164 18.30 2.42 -8.00
N PHE A 165 17.70 3.57 -7.69
CA PHE A 165 18.14 4.87 -8.19
C PHE A 165 19.59 5.15 -7.83
N ALA A 166 19.96 5.07 -6.54
CA ALA A 166 21.31 5.35 -6.07
C ALA A 166 22.34 4.42 -6.70
N THR A 167 22.00 3.15 -6.89
CA THR A 167 22.93 2.16 -7.45
C THR A 167 23.11 2.33 -8.95
N VAL A 168 22.02 2.43 -9.72
CA VAL A 168 22.11 2.61 -11.18
C VAL A 168 22.78 3.94 -11.52
N PHE A 169 22.53 4.99 -10.72
CA PHE A 169 23.24 6.25 -10.83
C PHE A 169 24.74 6.08 -10.56
N GLY A 170 25.10 5.43 -9.44
CA GLY A 170 26.50 5.21 -9.09
C GLY A 170 27.25 4.40 -10.14
N GLU A 171 26.68 3.27 -10.58
CA GLU A 171 27.29 2.41 -11.61
C GLU A 171 27.47 3.14 -12.93
N PHE A 172 26.50 3.96 -13.34
CA PHE A 172 26.64 4.78 -14.54
C PHE A 172 27.87 5.68 -14.47
N TYR A 173 28.09 6.38 -13.36
CA TYR A 173 29.26 7.24 -13.20
C TYR A 173 30.57 6.44 -13.13
N VAL A 174 30.58 5.29 -12.46
CA VAL A 174 31.76 4.40 -12.42
C VAL A 174 32.11 3.90 -13.82
N GLY A 175 31.15 3.38 -14.58
CA GLY A 175 31.37 2.95 -15.96
C GLY A 175 31.84 4.11 -16.85
N PHE A 176 31.20 5.27 -16.73
CA PHE A 176 31.60 6.47 -17.46
C PHE A 176 33.07 6.87 -17.20
N THR A 177 33.54 6.78 -15.94
CA THR A 177 34.95 7.06 -15.63
C THR A 177 35.92 6.05 -16.22
N GLN A 178 35.51 4.79 -16.39
CA GLN A 178 36.34 3.73 -16.95
C GLN A 178 36.41 3.82 -18.47
N ASP A 179 35.29 4.10 -19.12
CA ASP A 179 35.21 4.12 -20.57
C ASP A 179 35.87 5.37 -21.17
N TRP A 180 35.79 6.53 -20.48
CA TRP A 180 36.25 7.83 -21.01
C TRP A 180 37.25 8.52 -20.06
N PRO A 181 38.46 7.95 -19.87
CA PRO A 181 39.44 8.44 -18.90
C PRO A 181 39.95 9.86 -19.22
N ASP A 182 40.06 10.23 -20.50
CA ASP A 182 40.54 11.55 -20.91
C ASP A 182 39.57 12.68 -20.53
N LEU A 183 38.28 12.47 -20.80
CA LEU A 183 37.24 13.42 -20.40
C LEU A 183 37.15 13.53 -18.88
N MET A 184 37.36 12.41 -18.20
CA MET A 184 37.40 12.37 -16.75
C MET A 184 38.59 13.16 -16.17
N ALA A 185 39.78 13.04 -16.76
CA ALA A 185 40.95 13.83 -16.35
C ALA A 185 40.71 15.33 -16.52
N ILE A 186 40.13 15.74 -17.66
CA ILE A 186 39.74 17.13 -17.96
C ILE A 186 38.72 17.63 -16.93
N MET A 187 37.71 16.82 -16.61
CA MET A 187 36.70 17.12 -15.62
C MET A 187 37.29 17.28 -14.20
N GLN A 188 38.22 16.41 -13.81
CA GLN A 188 38.90 16.49 -12.50
C GLN A 188 39.77 17.75 -12.39
N GLU A 189 40.53 18.07 -13.43
CA GLU A 189 41.37 19.27 -13.49
C GLU A 189 40.55 20.55 -13.33
N HIS A 190 39.37 20.60 -13.94
CA HIS A 190 38.48 21.76 -13.93
C HIS A 190 37.39 21.71 -12.85
N GLN A 191 37.44 20.72 -11.94
CA GLN A 191 36.43 20.48 -10.89
C GLN A 191 34.99 20.47 -11.42
N ALA A 192 34.80 19.94 -12.63
CA ALA A 192 33.54 19.93 -13.35
C ALA A 192 32.87 18.55 -13.25
N GLY A 193 31.67 18.48 -12.68
CA GLY A 193 30.87 17.25 -12.64
C GLY A 193 30.77 16.61 -11.25
N MET A 194 30.15 15.43 -11.20
CA MET A 194 30.10 14.59 -10.01
C MET A 194 31.01 13.39 -10.17
N PHE A 195 31.77 13.10 -9.11
CA PHE A 195 32.75 12.04 -9.09
C PHE A 195 32.39 11.04 -7.99
N VAL A 196 32.23 9.78 -8.36
CA VAL A 196 32.18 8.67 -7.40
C VAL A 196 33.62 8.25 -7.17
N THR A 197 34.17 8.53 -5.99
CA THR A 197 35.57 8.22 -5.65
C THR A 197 35.64 7.40 -4.37
N GLY A 198 36.75 6.66 -4.22
CA GLY A 198 37.05 5.90 -3.01
C GLY A 198 36.14 4.69 -2.80
N PRO A 199 35.79 4.34 -1.54
CA PRO A 199 35.18 3.04 -1.21
C PRO A 199 33.78 2.82 -1.81
N LEU A 200 33.09 3.89 -2.21
CA LEU A 200 31.80 3.78 -2.91
C LEU A 200 31.94 3.18 -4.31
N GLN A 201 33.04 3.49 -5.03
CA GLN A 201 33.32 2.95 -6.36
C GLN A 201 33.53 1.42 -6.31
N GLU A 202 34.19 0.93 -5.26
CA GLU A 202 34.43 -0.50 -5.04
C GLU A 202 33.17 -1.23 -4.52
N ALA A 203 32.34 -0.54 -3.74
CA ALA A 203 31.13 -1.13 -3.16
C ALA A 203 29.96 -1.30 -4.16
N LEU A 204 29.84 -0.42 -5.15
CA LEU A 204 28.73 -0.40 -6.11
C LEU A 204 28.54 -1.74 -6.86
N PRO A 205 29.58 -2.33 -7.49
CA PRO A 205 29.45 -3.63 -8.16
C PRO A 205 29.06 -4.78 -7.21
N LEU A 206 29.47 -4.69 -5.94
CA LEU A 206 29.13 -5.69 -4.92
C LEU A 206 27.65 -5.63 -4.51
N LEU A 207 26.97 -4.51 -4.73
CA LEU A 207 25.55 -4.34 -4.41
C LEU A 207 24.63 -4.95 -5.48
N TRP A 208 25.11 -5.16 -6.70
CA TRP A 208 24.29 -5.65 -7.83
C TRP A 208 23.56 -6.96 -7.56
N PRO A 209 24.20 -8.02 -7.00
CA PRO A 209 23.51 -9.27 -6.68
C PRO A 209 22.38 -9.07 -5.65
N PHE A 210 22.58 -8.18 -4.68
CA PHE A 210 21.57 -7.88 -3.66
C PHE A 210 20.39 -7.10 -4.23
N ILE A 211 20.65 -6.20 -5.17
CA ILE A 211 19.60 -5.44 -5.87
C ILE A 211 18.81 -6.36 -6.78
N PHE A 212 19.49 -7.22 -7.53
CA PHE A 212 18.84 -8.22 -8.37
C PHE A 212 17.95 -9.15 -7.53
N LEU A 213 18.47 -9.67 -6.42
CA LEU A 213 17.69 -10.47 -5.48
C LEU A 213 16.52 -9.67 -4.90
N GLY A 214 16.75 -8.42 -4.51
CA GLY A 214 15.74 -7.49 -4.02
C GLY A 214 14.61 -7.27 -5.02
N LEU A 215 14.97 -7.03 -6.30
CA LEU A 215 14.06 -6.89 -7.43
C LEU A 215 13.29 -8.18 -7.72
N LEU A 216 13.84 -9.35 -7.39
CA LEU A 216 13.12 -10.62 -7.49
C LEU A 216 12.13 -10.84 -6.34
N ILE A 217 12.40 -10.38 -5.12
CA ILE A 217 11.62 -10.74 -3.92
C ILE A 217 10.72 -9.64 -3.35
N TYR A 218 10.82 -8.39 -3.82
CA TYR A 218 10.06 -7.28 -3.20
C TYR A 218 8.54 -7.50 -3.21
N GLY A 219 7.98 -8.18 -4.23
CA GLY A 219 6.56 -8.52 -4.26
C GLY A 219 6.14 -9.41 -3.08
N GLY A 220 7.01 -10.34 -2.69
CA GLY A 220 6.85 -11.14 -1.48
C GLY A 220 6.89 -10.29 -0.21
N VAL A 221 7.82 -9.33 -0.14
CA VAL A 221 7.91 -8.37 0.98
C VAL A 221 6.64 -7.52 1.09
N VAL A 222 6.10 -7.02 -0.02
CA VAL A 222 4.83 -6.29 -0.04
C VAL A 222 3.72 -7.14 0.56
N VAL A 223 3.51 -8.36 0.05
CA VAL A 223 2.45 -9.26 0.54
C VAL A 223 2.64 -9.59 2.02
N ALA A 224 3.89 -9.81 2.45
CA ALA A 224 4.23 -10.09 3.83
C ALA A 224 3.96 -8.90 4.76
N LEU A 225 4.11 -7.65 4.32
CA LEU A 225 3.84 -6.48 5.17
C LEU A 225 2.36 -6.15 5.34
N ILE A 226 1.50 -6.60 4.42
CA ILE A 226 0.06 -6.33 4.48
C ILE A 226 -0.58 -7.15 5.61
N ARG A 227 -0.97 -6.48 6.69
CA ARG A 227 -1.53 -7.12 7.89
C ARG A 227 -2.97 -7.60 7.72
N ASN A 228 -3.85 -6.76 7.18
CA ASN A 228 -5.28 -7.05 7.07
C ASN A 228 -5.84 -6.62 5.71
N PRO A 229 -5.60 -7.37 4.62
CA PRO A 229 -6.09 -7.00 3.29
C PRO A 229 -7.62 -7.20 3.19
N PRO A 230 -8.36 -6.29 2.51
CA PRO A 230 -9.82 -6.40 2.34
C PRO A 230 -10.27 -7.56 1.41
N ASP A 231 -9.38 -8.00 0.52
CA ASP A 231 -9.64 -9.09 -0.43
C ASP A 231 -8.42 -10.03 -0.47
N LEU A 232 -8.67 -11.31 -0.72
CA LEU A 232 -7.63 -12.35 -0.82
C LEU A 232 -6.53 -12.03 -1.84
N PHE A 233 -6.93 -11.47 -2.99
CA PHE A 233 -6.03 -11.28 -4.13
C PHE A 233 -5.97 -9.82 -4.57
N LYS A 234 -7.12 -9.19 -4.83
CA LYS A 234 -7.22 -7.87 -5.47
C LYS A 234 -6.43 -6.77 -4.75
N ALA A 235 -6.49 -6.73 -3.42
CA ALA A 235 -5.78 -5.74 -2.63
C ALA A 235 -4.25 -5.94 -2.67
N ARG A 236 -3.80 -7.20 -2.54
CA ARG A 236 -2.39 -7.58 -2.61
C ARG A 236 -1.81 -7.32 -4.00
N PHE A 237 -2.54 -7.72 -5.05
CA PHE A 237 -2.19 -7.48 -6.45
C PHE A 237 -1.99 -6.00 -6.73
N ARG A 238 -2.94 -5.15 -6.30
CA ARG A 238 -2.83 -3.69 -6.45
C ARG A 238 -1.64 -3.12 -5.69
N ALA A 239 -1.34 -3.63 -4.49
CA ALA A 239 -0.18 -3.19 -3.71
C ALA A 239 1.15 -3.54 -4.39
N VAL A 240 1.28 -4.76 -4.92
CA VAL A 240 2.47 -5.20 -5.66
C VAL A 240 2.62 -4.41 -6.96
N LEU A 241 1.54 -4.19 -7.71
CA LEU A 241 1.57 -3.32 -8.89
C LEU A 241 2.03 -1.90 -8.54
N LEU A 242 1.49 -1.30 -7.48
CA LEU A 242 1.87 0.03 -7.03
C LEU A 242 3.35 0.11 -6.67
N ALA A 243 3.86 -0.89 -5.92
CA ALA A 243 5.27 -0.98 -5.57
C ALA A 243 6.14 -1.06 -6.85
N THR A 244 5.76 -1.95 -7.76
CA THR A 244 6.46 -2.19 -9.01
C THR A 244 6.53 -0.93 -9.88
N SER A 245 5.38 -0.29 -10.14
CA SER A 245 5.32 0.95 -10.90
C SER A 245 6.15 2.06 -10.27
N THR A 246 6.19 2.13 -8.93
CA THR A 246 7.02 3.12 -8.21
C THR A 246 8.51 2.84 -8.44
N ILE A 247 8.96 1.58 -8.27
CA ILE A 247 10.36 1.18 -8.51
C ILE A 247 10.77 1.50 -9.96
N PHE A 248 9.94 1.13 -10.94
CA PHE A 248 10.21 1.41 -12.34
C PHE A 248 10.22 2.91 -12.65
N LEU A 249 9.40 3.71 -11.98
CA LEU A 249 9.44 5.17 -12.14
C LEU A 249 10.81 5.73 -11.72
N PHE A 250 11.37 5.28 -10.59
CA PHE A 250 12.73 5.63 -10.18
C PHE A 250 13.79 5.16 -11.18
N LEU A 251 13.75 3.88 -11.58
CA LEU A 251 14.67 3.31 -12.56
C LEU A 251 14.66 4.06 -13.89
N PHE A 252 13.48 4.32 -14.44
CA PHE A 252 13.35 4.99 -15.73
C PHE A 252 13.67 6.48 -15.63
N SER A 253 13.46 7.13 -14.48
CA SER A 253 13.90 8.51 -14.27
C SER A 253 15.41 8.65 -14.40
N ILE A 254 16.17 7.68 -13.87
CA ILE A 254 17.62 7.69 -13.96
C ILE A 254 18.13 7.27 -15.33
N LEU A 255 17.51 6.26 -15.95
CA LEU A 255 17.83 5.86 -17.32
C LEU A 255 17.58 6.99 -18.32
N LEU A 256 16.45 7.70 -18.19
CA LEU A 256 16.13 8.85 -19.03
C LEU A 256 17.18 9.96 -18.89
N ARG A 257 17.58 10.28 -17.65
CA ARG A 257 18.63 11.25 -17.39
C ARG A 257 19.96 10.82 -18.02
N ASN A 258 20.39 9.58 -17.79
CA ASN A 258 21.65 9.07 -18.33
C ASN A 258 21.63 9.04 -19.86
N LEU A 259 20.49 8.71 -20.46
CA LEU A 259 20.29 8.74 -21.91
C LEU A 259 20.44 10.16 -22.46
N TYR A 260 19.88 11.18 -21.81
CA TYR A 260 20.10 12.57 -22.23
C TYR A 260 21.56 13.01 -22.10
N PHE A 261 22.23 12.59 -21.02
CA PHE A 261 23.64 12.89 -20.83
C PHE A 261 24.50 12.28 -21.96
N LEU A 262 24.30 11.00 -22.25
CA LEU A 262 25.02 10.31 -23.32
C LEU A 262 24.67 10.88 -24.70
N LEU A 263 23.40 11.20 -24.94
CA LEU A 263 22.98 11.77 -26.22
C LEU A 263 23.66 13.13 -26.48
N GLY A 264 23.85 13.97 -25.46
CA GLY A 264 24.56 15.24 -25.62
C GLY A 264 26.07 15.08 -25.82
N LEU A 265 26.68 14.04 -25.24
CA LEU A 265 28.10 13.73 -25.43
C LEU A 265 28.41 12.90 -26.68
N ALA A 266 27.39 12.34 -27.34
CA ALA A 266 27.56 11.50 -28.51
C ALA A 266 28.44 12.12 -29.63
N PRO A 267 28.36 13.43 -29.95
CA PRO A 267 29.26 14.05 -30.92
C PRO A 267 30.72 13.95 -30.50
N PHE A 268 31.02 14.25 -29.24
CA PHE A 268 32.39 14.23 -28.70
C PHE A 268 32.97 12.81 -28.73
N GLY A 269 32.19 11.81 -28.29
CA GLY A 269 32.61 10.41 -28.34
C GLY A 269 32.88 9.92 -29.77
N LEU A 270 32.04 10.33 -30.72
CA LEU A 270 32.19 9.99 -32.12
C LEU A 270 33.43 10.65 -32.76
N PHE A 271 33.72 11.91 -32.43
CA PHE A 271 34.96 12.58 -32.84
C PHE A 271 36.21 11.92 -32.26
N HIS A 272 36.21 11.58 -30.97
CA HIS A 272 37.35 10.90 -30.34
C HIS A 272 37.58 9.51 -30.95
N TRP A 273 36.49 8.78 -31.19
CA TRP A 273 36.55 7.48 -31.86
C TRP A 273 37.11 7.57 -33.29
N MET A 274 36.71 8.58 -34.08
CA MET A 274 37.27 8.82 -35.42
C MET A 274 38.77 9.18 -35.38
N GLN A 275 39.20 9.96 -34.38
CA GLN A 275 40.62 10.32 -34.23
C GLN A 275 41.48 9.12 -33.80
N ALA A 276 40.95 8.26 -32.93
CA ALA A 276 41.63 7.04 -32.51
C ALA A 276 41.72 5.99 -33.62
N ASN A 277 40.82 6.05 -34.63
CA ASN A 277 40.74 5.08 -35.73
C ASN A 277 40.80 5.78 -37.11
N PRO A 278 41.92 6.45 -37.45
CA PRO A 278 42.03 7.23 -38.68
C PRO A 278 41.90 6.38 -39.95
N GLU A 279 42.25 5.09 -39.88
CA GLU A 279 42.12 4.12 -40.99
C GLU A 279 40.65 3.81 -41.31
N MET A 280 39.74 3.93 -40.33
CA MET A 280 38.30 3.78 -40.54
C MET A 280 37.65 5.02 -41.15
N ALA A 281 38.36 6.14 -41.29
CA ALA A 281 37.83 7.34 -41.96
C ALA A 281 37.77 7.17 -43.50
N THR A 282 38.55 6.23 -44.06
CA THR A 282 38.63 5.98 -45.51
C THR A 282 37.76 4.82 -45.98
N GLU A 283 37.57 3.78 -45.17
CA GLU A 283 36.65 2.65 -45.44
C GLU A 283 35.79 2.36 -44.21
N LEU A 284 34.68 3.08 -44.07
CA LEU A 284 33.70 2.83 -43.01
C LEU A 284 32.92 1.54 -43.34
N PRO A 285 32.90 0.53 -42.45
CA PRO A 285 31.90 -0.53 -42.51
C PRO A 285 30.51 0.08 -42.60
N GLU A 286 29.61 -0.50 -43.40
CA GLU A 286 28.25 0.04 -43.60
C GLU A 286 27.51 0.28 -42.28
N GLU A 287 27.74 -0.59 -41.28
CA GLU A 287 27.18 -0.48 -39.94
C GLU A 287 27.67 0.76 -39.17
N ALA A 288 28.97 1.08 -39.27
CA ALA A 288 29.55 2.25 -38.63
C ALA A 288 29.06 3.54 -39.29
N LEU A 289 28.94 3.54 -40.63
CA LEU A 289 28.37 4.66 -41.38
C LEU A 289 26.90 4.90 -40.99
N ALA A 290 26.09 3.84 -40.89
CA ALA A 290 24.69 3.95 -40.48
C ALA A 290 24.55 4.51 -39.05
N LEU A 291 25.41 4.07 -38.13
CA LEU A 291 25.43 4.56 -36.75
C LEU A 291 25.85 6.04 -36.69
N MET A 292 26.87 6.45 -37.44
CA MET A 292 27.29 7.85 -37.55
C MET A 292 26.18 8.73 -38.13
N GLN A 293 25.53 8.30 -39.22
CA GLN A 293 24.40 9.03 -39.81
C GLN A 293 23.24 9.19 -38.83
N THR A 294 22.95 8.15 -38.05
CA THR A 294 21.92 8.17 -37.01
C THR A 294 22.25 9.17 -35.92
N ILE A 295 23.49 9.18 -35.43
CA ILE A 295 23.94 10.16 -34.44
C ILE A 295 23.86 11.57 -35.02
N PHE A 296 24.35 11.82 -36.24
CA PHE A 296 24.26 13.13 -36.90
C PHE A 296 22.82 13.61 -37.07
N PHE A 297 21.89 12.70 -37.41
CA PHE A 297 20.47 13.02 -37.47
C PHE A 297 19.92 13.41 -36.10
N LEU A 298 20.23 12.65 -35.05
CA LEU A 298 19.78 12.90 -33.68
C LEU A 298 20.33 14.21 -33.10
N GLN A 299 21.48 14.68 -33.58
CA GLN A 299 22.12 15.94 -33.14
C GLN A 299 21.53 17.19 -33.80
N LYS A 300 20.64 17.07 -34.79
CA LYS A 300 19.95 18.23 -35.35
C LYS A 300 19.10 18.91 -34.26
N PRO A 301 19.03 20.25 -34.19
CA PRO A 301 18.34 20.94 -33.09
C PRO A 301 16.86 20.54 -32.99
N GLN A 302 16.21 20.32 -34.14
CA GLN A 302 14.82 19.86 -34.22
C GLN A 302 14.66 18.42 -33.70
N ALA A 303 15.63 17.55 -33.95
CA ALA A 303 15.62 16.16 -33.49
C ALA A 303 15.90 16.08 -31.99
N LEU A 304 16.87 16.85 -31.47
CA LEU A 304 17.12 16.98 -30.03
C LEU A 304 15.90 17.53 -29.29
N LEU A 305 15.25 18.58 -29.84
CA LEU A 305 14.02 19.14 -29.27
C LEU A 305 12.87 18.12 -29.25
N SER A 306 12.64 17.43 -30.36
CA SER A 306 11.58 16.44 -30.47
C SER A 306 11.85 15.22 -29.58
N GLY A 307 13.09 14.73 -29.58
CA GLY A 307 13.54 13.62 -28.74
C GLY A 307 13.42 13.95 -27.25
N ALA A 308 13.88 15.13 -26.82
CA ALA A 308 13.73 15.57 -25.43
C ALA A 308 12.27 15.61 -24.97
N LEU A 309 11.34 16.02 -25.84
CA LEU A 309 9.93 16.11 -25.47
C LEU A 309 9.15 14.80 -25.59
N ILE A 310 9.52 13.91 -26.52
CA ILE A 310 8.79 12.65 -26.77
C ILE A 310 9.29 11.51 -25.86
N LEU A 311 10.59 11.44 -25.63
CA LEU A 311 11.24 10.35 -24.90
C LEU A 311 10.67 10.11 -23.49
N PRO A 312 10.31 11.13 -22.68
CA PRO A 312 9.69 10.91 -21.38
C PRO A 312 8.37 10.14 -21.46
N TRP A 313 7.56 10.41 -22.50
CA TRP A 313 6.28 9.74 -22.69
C TRP A 313 6.46 8.28 -23.13
N ILE A 314 7.44 8.03 -23.99
CA ILE A 314 7.84 6.66 -24.36
C ILE A 314 8.30 5.91 -23.11
N MET A 315 9.14 6.53 -22.26
CA MET A 315 9.60 5.93 -21.01
C MET A 315 8.44 5.67 -20.03
N LEU A 316 7.48 6.59 -19.90
CA LEU A 316 6.30 6.38 -19.05
C LEU A 316 5.40 5.23 -19.55
N LEU A 317 5.25 5.11 -20.87
CA LEU A 317 4.53 3.98 -21.48
C LEU A 317 5.27 2.66 -21.21
N LEU A 318 6.60 2.64 -21.34
CA LEU A 318 7.45 1.51 -20.98
C LEU A 318 7.34 1.13 -19.49
N VAL A 319 7.42 2.11 -18.58
CA VAL A 319 7.21 1.93 -17.14
C VAL A 319 5.85 1.29 -16.87
N SER A 320 4.81 1.74 -17.58
CA SER A 320 3.46 1.20 -17.43
C SER A 320 3.37 -0.25 -17.90
N ILE A 321 3.89 -0.56 -19.09
CA ILE A 321 3.85 -1.91 -19.66
C ILE A 321 4.71 -2.88 -18.84
N LEU A 322 5.97 -2.54 -18.60
CA LEU A 322 6.91 -3.39 -17.85
C LEU A 322 6.47 -3.51 -16.39
N GLY A 323 5.99 -2.42 -15.78
CA GLY A 323 5.49 -2.45 -14.42
C GLY A 323 4.25 -3.32 -14.26
N LEU A 324 3.32 -3.28 -15.23
CA LEU A 324 2.16 -4.16 -15.26
C LEU A 324 2.57 -5.62 -15.47
N PHE A 325 3.44 -5.90 -16.43
CA PHE A 325 3.90 -7.26 -16.73
C PHE A 325 4.63 -7.87 -15.53
N TRP A 326 5.67 -7.19 -15.04
CA TRP A 326 6.51 -7.67 -13.95
C TRP A 326 5.75 -7.74 -12.63
N GLY A 327 4.96 -6.71 -12.31
CA GLY A 327 4.17 -6.67 -11.08
C GLY A 327 3.04 -7.72 -11.09
N SER A 328 2.47 -8.03 -12.25
CA SER A 328 1.52 -9.14 -12.39
C SER A 328 2.20 -10.48 -12.16
N LEU A 329 3.34 -10.72 -12.81
CA LEU A 329 4.14 -11.95 -12.64
C LEU A 329 4.48 -12.18 -11.16
N GLN A 330 5.03 -11.15 -10.49
CA GLN A 330 5.32 -11.23 -9.06
C GLN A 330 4.07 -11.49 -8.21
N SER A 331 2.95 -10.86 -8.55
CA SER A 331 1.71 -11.08 -7.82
C SER A 331 1.24 -12.54 -7.93
N PHE A 332 1.30 -13.14 -9.11
CA PHE A 332 0.89 -14.53 -9.32
C PHE A 332 1.80 -15.53 -8.60
N ILE A 333 3.10 -15.21 -8.44
CA ILE A 333 4.04 -16.07 -7.72
C ILE A 333 3.93 -15.87 -6.21
N TYR A 334 3.99 -14.62 -5.74
CA TYR A 334 4.14 -14.31 -4.31
C TYR A 334 2.84 -14.29 -3.52
N ILE A 335 1.71 -13.92 -4.12
CA ILE A 335 0.43 -13.95 -3.38
C ILE A 335 0.11 -15.36 -2.89
N PRO A 336 0.11 -16.42 -3.71
CA PRO A 336 -0.19 -17.77 -3.21
C PRO A 336 0.90 -18.31 -2.29
N THR A 337 2.18 -18.15 -2.64
CA THR A 337 3.29 -18.70 -1.86
C THR A 337 3.39 -18.05 -0.48
N VAL A 338 3.39 -16.71 -0.39
CA VAL A 338 3.48 -16.03 0.90
C VAL A 338 2.23 -16.26 1.75
N SER A 339 1.04 -16.30 1.15
CA SER A 339 -0.21 -16.56 1.91
C SER A 339 -0.29 -17.99 2.47
N MET A 340 0.49 -18.93 1.91
CA MET A 340 0.61 -20.29 2.45
C MET A 340 1.37 -20.29 3.78
N PHE A 341 2.45 -19.50 3.89
CA PHE A 341 3.30 -19.41 5.08
C PHE A 341 2.80 -18.37 6.09
N ILE A 342 2.34 -17.21 5.64
CA ILE A 342 1.87 -16.09 6.46
C ILE A 342 0.37 -15.90 6.24
N ARG A 343 -0.43 -16.65 7.00
CA ARG A 343 -1.90 -16.59 6.90
C ARG A 343 -2.44 -15.33 7.56
N ARG A 344 -3.02 -14.43 6.76
CA ARG A 344 -3.70 -13.22 7.25
C ARG A 344 -5.15 -13.51 7.63
N PRO A 345 -5.84 -12.61 8.36
CA PRO A 345 -7.23 -12.84 8.78
C PRO A 345 -8.17 -13.20 7.63
N VAL A 346 -8.00 -12.58 6.46
CA VAL A 346 -8.77 -12.90 5.25
C VAL A 346 -8.54 -14.33 4.74
N ASP A 347 -7.32 -14.86 4.84
CA ASP A 347 -6.99 -16.24 4.44
C ASP A 347 -7.57 -17.25 5.44
N LYS A 348 -7.45 -16.95 6.74
CA LYS A 348 -8.05 -17.74 7.81
C LYS A 348 -9.58 -17.80 7.66
N ALA A 349 -10.22 -16.66 7.39
CA ALA A 349 -11.66 -16.58 7.13
C ALA A 349 -12.08 -17.37 5.87
N ALA A 350 -11.28 -17.33 4.81
CA ALA A 350 -11.54 -18.12 3.62
C ALA A 350 -11.45 -19.63 3.89
N LEU A 351 -10.44 -20.10 4.63
CA LEU A 351 -10.32 -21.50 5.03
C LEU A 351 -11.48 -21.93 5.93
N LEU A 352 -11.84 -21.10 6.90
CA LEU A 352 -12.97 -21.32 7.79
C LEU A 352 -14.28 -21.43 7.01
N TYR A 353 -14.54 -20.49 6.09
CA TYR A 353 -15.73 -20.54 5.23
C TYR A 353 -15.82 -21.84 4.42
N HIS A 354 -14.72 -22.30 3.80
CA HIS A 354 -14.75 -23.57 3.07
C HIS A 354 -15.02 -24.78 3.99
N ARG A 355 -14.54 -24.74 5.24
CA ARG A 355 -14.85 -25.77 6.24
C ARG A 355 -16.33 -25.73 6.63
N LEU A 356 -16.89 -24.54 6.86
CA LEU A 356 -18.32 -24.34 7.19
C LEU A 356 -19.26 -24.80 6.07
N VAL A 357 -18.87 -24.62 4.81
CA VAL A 357 -19.63 -25.14 3.65
C VAL A 357 -19.64 -26.67 3.63
N ARG A 358 -18.55 -27.32 4.06
CA ARG A 358 -18.46 -28.80 4.10
C ARG A 358 -19.13 -29.39 5.34
N GLU A 359 -19.06 -28.69 6.47
CA GLU A 359 -19.52 -29.15 7.78
C GLU A 359 -20.46 -28.10 8.41
N PRO A 360 -21.69 -27.93 7.87
CA PRO A 360 -22.61 -26.88 8.32
C PRO A 360 -23.04 -27.07 9.79
N GLN A 361 -23.05 -28.31 10.30
CA GLN A 361 -23.37 -28.59 11.69
C GLN A 361 -22.32 -28.03 12.68
N GLN A 362 -21.10 -27.73 12.23
CA GLN A 362 -20.01 -27.26 13.09
C GLN A 362 -19.87 -25.73 13.14
N VAL A 363 -20.86 -24.98 12.65
CA VAL A 363 -20.79 -23.51 12.59
C VAL A 363 -20.43 -22.89 13.93
N LEU A 364 -21.14 -23.25 14.99
CA LEU A 364 -20.91 -22.69 16.32
C LEU A 364 -19.55 -23.12 16.92
N PRO A 365 -19.19 -24.42 16.99
CA PRO A 365 -17.86 -24.82 17.45
C PRO A 365 -16.70 -24.10 16.74
N LEU A 366 -16.78 -23.95 15.42
CA LEU A 366 -15.73 -23.33 14.64
C LEU A 366 -15.64 -21.82 14.87
N ILE A 367 -16.77 -21.14 15.02
CA ILE A 367 -16.80 -19.70 15.35
C ILE A 367 -16.30 -19.46 16.78
N TYR A 368 -16.74 -20.25 17.77
CA TYR A 368 -16.23 -20.13 19.15
C TYR A 368 -14.73 -20.44 19.25
N GLY A 369 -14.26 -21.41 18.47
CA GLY A 369 -12.84 -21.72 18.35
C GLY A 369 -11.98 -20.52 17.95
N LEU A 370 -12.53 -19.57 17.19
CA LEU A 370 -11.79 -18.37 16.76
C LEU A 370 -11.32 -17.50 17.92
N PHE A 371 -12.10 -17.40 19.01
CA PHE A 371 -11.77 -16.54 20.15
C PHE A 371 -10.53 -16.99 20.93
N HIS A 372 -9.96 -18.16 20.63
CA HIS A 372 -8.67 -18.58 21.16
C HIS A 372 -7.48 -17.91 20.44
N PHE A 373 -7.73 -17.24 19.30
CA PHE A 373 -6.70 -16.57 18.51
C PHE A 373 -6.78 -15.04 18.64
N PRO A 374 -5.64 -14.32 18.62
CA PRO A 374 -5.62 -12.87 18.77
C PRO A 374 -6.33 -12.13 17.62
N ASP A 375 -6.38 -12.73 16.42
CA ASP A 375 -6.97 -12.11 15.23
C ASP A 375 -8.47 -12.41 15.06
N ALA A 376 -9.14 -12.95 16.10
CA ALA A 376 -10.51 -13.46 16.02
C ALA A 376 -11.49 -12.44 15.40
N TYR A 377 -11.42 -11.19 15.84
CA TYR A 377 -12.30 -10.11 15.38
C TYR A 377 -12.14 -9.83 13.89
N ASP A 378 -10.90 -9.69 13.42
CA ASP A 378 -10.63 -9.47 11.99
C ASP A 378 -11.13 -10.66 11.15
N VAL A 379 -10.94 -11.89 11.64
CA VAL A 379 -11.42 -13.11 10.95
C VAL A 379 -12.94 -13.12 10.85
N LEU A 380 -13.67 -12.72 11.90
CA LEU A 380 -15.13 -12.63 11.89
C LEU A 380 -15.64 -11.61 10.86
N ALA A 381 -14.99 -10.46 10.76
CA ALA A 381 -15.35 -9.44 9.76
C ALA A 381 -15.21 -9.96 8.33
N HIS A 382 -14.10 -10.66 8.04
CA HIS A 382 -13.88 -11.27 6.73
C HIS A 382 -14.84 -12.44 6.46
N LEU A 383 -15.16 -13.23 7.49
CA LEU A 383 -16.12 -14.33 7.39
C LEU A 383 -17.51 -13.80 7.02
N ALA A 384 -17.98 -12.77 7.71
CA ALA A 384 -19.26 -12.12 7.43
C ALA A 384 -19.34 -11.63 5.98
N SER A 385 -18.29 -10.96 5.51
CA SER A 385 -18.22 -10.50 4.13
C SER A 385 -18.22 -11.64 3.10
N ARG A 386 -17.62 -12.79 3.42
CA ARG A 386 -17.51 -13.91 2.47
C ARG A 386 -18.80 -14.74 2.44
N ALA A 387 -19.41 -14.97 3.59
CA ALA A 387 -20.65 -15.75 3.72
C ALA A 387 -21.89 -14.97 3.26
N TYR A 388 -21.84 -13.63 3.16
CA TYR A 388 -22.99 -12.76 2.90
C TYR A 388 -23.98 -13.24 1.82
N ARG A 389 -23.49 -13.74 0.68
CA ARG A 389 -24.36 -14.16 -0.45
C ARG A 389 -24.77 -15.62 -0.40
N SER A 390 -23.93 -16.49 0.16
CA SER A 390 -24.08 -17.94 0.08
C SER A 390 -24.68 -18.54 1.34
N GLN A 391 -24.38 -17.98 2.50
CA GLN A 391 -24.85 -18.39 3.82
C GLN A 391 -25.14 -17.13 4.65
N PRO A 392 -26.27 -16.45 4.40
CA PRO A 392 -26.58 -15.17 5.03
C PRO A 392 -26.68 -15.27 6.56
N ASP A 393 -27.15 -16.40 7.09
CA ASP A 393 -27.28 -16.62 8.53
C ASP A 393 -25.91 -16.77 9.22
N VAL A 394 -24.95 -17.43 8.57
CA VAL A 394 -23.55 -17.49 9.04
C VAL A 394 -22.92 -16.09 9.00
N ALA A 395 -23.23 -15.29 7.97
CA ALA A 395 -22.76 -13.91 7.89
C ALA A 395 -23.34 -13.04 9.00
N ARG A 396 -24.65 -13.17 9.27
CA ARG A 396 -25.37 -12.47 10.33
C ARG A 396 -24.82 -12.85 11.70
N LEU A 397 -24.60 -14.14 11.94
CA LEU A 397 -23.99 -14.67 13.15
C LEU A 397 -22.57 -14.12 13.38
N ALA A 398 -21.70 -14.21 12.37
CA ALA A 398 -20.32 -13.70 12.46
C ALA A 398 -20.28 -12.20 12.75
N ALA A 399 -21.16 -11.42 12.12
CA ALA A 399 -21.27 -10.00 12.36
C ALA A 399 -21.84 -9.64 13.73
N ALA A 400 -22.79 -10.44 14.25
CA ALA A 400 -23.33 -10.28 15.58
C ALA A 400 -22.27 -10.53 16.65
N TYR A 401 -21.50 -11.63 16.53
CA TYR A 401 -20.37 -11.92 17.42
C TYR A 401 -19.27 -10.85 17.37
N HIS A 402 -18.94 -10.36 16.18
CA HIS A 402 -18.01 -9.24 16.02
C HIS A 402 -18.51 -7.97 16.73
N THR A 403 -19.80 -7.64 16.57
CA THR A 403 -20.38 -6.42 17.15
C THR A 403 -20.58 -6.53 18.66
N LEU A 404 -20.92 -7.71 19.18
CA LEU A 404 -20.99 -7.98 20.62
C LEU A 404 -19.68 -7.68 21.33
N SER A 405 -18.58 -8.07 20.69
CA SER A 405 -17.25 -7.95 21.26
C SER A 405 -16.59 -6.58 21.05
N SER A 406 -17.01 -5.82 20.02
CA SER A 406 -16.48 -4.48 19.77
C SER A 406 -17.35 -3.35 20.35
N SER A 407 -18.63 -3.60 20.62
CA SER A 407 -19.55 -2.60 21.17
C SER A 407 -19.44 -2.47 22.69
N GLN A 408 -19.53 -1.23 23.19
CA GLN A 408 -19.76 -0.94 24.61
C GLN A 408 -21.22 -0.54 24.92
N LYS A 409 -22.06 -0.34 23.90
CA LYS A 409 -23.45 0.10 24.08
C LYS A 409 -24.39 -1.09 24.31
N THR A 410 -25.20 -1.03 25.36
CA THR A 410 -26.17 -2.06 25.75
C THR A 410 -27.27 -2.28 24.69
N GLU A 411 -27.73 -1.22 24.02
CA GLU A 411 -28.75 -1.34 22.96
C GLU A 411 -28.29 -2.24 21.80
N ASP A 412 -27.03 -2.10 21.42
CA ASP A 412 -26.44 -2.90 20.36
C ASP A 412 -26.21 -4.34 20.79
N HIS A 413 -25.88 -4.56 22.07
CA HIS A 413 -25.80 -5.91 22.63
C HIS A 413 -27.17 -6.59 22.58
N LEU A 414 -28.24 -5.90 22.97
CA LEU A 414 -29.60 -6.42 22.90
C LEU A 414 -29.98 -6.81 21.46
N GLN A 415 -29.77 -5.92 20.49
CA GLN A 415 -30.06 -6.19 19.07
C GLN A 415 -29.28 -7.39 18.53
N THR A 416 -27.97 -7.47 18.83
CA THR A 416 -27.14 -8.57 18.35
C THR A 416 -27.47 -9.90 19.01
N ILE A 417 -27.79 -9.91 20.30
CA ILE A 417 -28.21 -11.14 21.00
C ILE A 417 -29.53 -11.64 20.42
N HIS A 418 -30.50 -10.76 20.19
CA HIS A 418 -31.76 -11.14 19.53
C HIS A 418 -31.49 -11.76 18.15
N ALA A 419 -30.62 -11.15 17.35
CA ALA A 419 -30.29 -11.67 16.03
C ALA A 419 -29.57 -13.03 16.08
N ILE A 420 -28.74 -13.28 17.10
CA ILE A 420 -28.15 -14.60 17.33
C ILE A 420 -29.26 -15.61 17.62
N GLN A 421 -30.22 -15.28 18.49
CA GLN A 421 -31.34 -16.18 18.78
C GLN A 421 -32.14 -16.52 17.53
N ASP A 422 -32.48 -15.53 16.69
CA ASP A 422 -33.20 -15.74 15.44
C ASP A 422 -32.49 -16.75 14.54
N VAL A 423 -31.17 -16.61 14.40
CA VAL A 423 -30.33 -17.52 13.60
C VAL A 423 -30.29 -18.92 14.22
N LEU A 424 -30.15 -19.04 15.55
CA LEU A 424 -30.11 -20.33 16.23
C LEU A 424 -31.43 -21.09 16.16
N VAL A 425 -32.56 -20.39 16.20
CA VAL A 425 -33.89 -20.98 16.03
C VAL A 425 -34.10 -21.49 14.61
N ALA A 426 -33.59 -20.77 13.60
CA ALA A 426 -33.69 -21.16 12.20
C ALA A 426 -32.83 -22.40 11.86
N HIS A 427 -31.77 -22.68 12.62
CA HIS A 427 -30.82 -23.77 12.37
C HIS A 427 -30.69 -24.72 13.56
N PRO A 428 -31.75 -25.50 13.89
CA PRO A 428 -31.72 -26.45 15.00
C PRO A 428 -30.74 -27.60 14.78
N ASP A 429 -30.35 -27.88 13.54
CA ASP A 429 -29.39 -28.91 13.15
C ASP A 429 -27.93 -28.54 13.48
N TRP A 430 -27.64 -27.27 13.79
CA TRP A 430 -26.30 -26.87 14.20
C TRP A 430 -25.96 -27.40 15.59
N ARG A 431 -24.75 -27.93 15.74
CA ARG A 431 -24.24 -28.40 17.03
C ARG A 431 -24.21 -27.23 18.02
N TRP A 432 -24.79 -27.44 19.20
CA TRP A 432 -24.99 -26.45 20.27
C TRP A 432 -26.07 -25.39 20.01
N SER A 433 -26.88 -25.50 18.94
CA SER A 433 -27.96 -24.53 18.64
C SER A 433 -28.97 -24.41 19.79
N ALA A 434 -29.48 -25.55 20.28
CA ALA A 434 -30.47 -25.61 21.36
C ALA A 434 -29.88 -25.11 22.69
N ASP A 435 -28.70 -25.60 23.04
CA ASP A 435 -28.01 -25.25 24.28
C ASP A 435 -27.70 -23.74 24.32
N LEU A 436 -27.02 -23.22 23.29
CA LEU A 436 -26.70 -21.78 23.21
C LEU A 436 -27.95 -20.92 23.00
N GLY A 437 -28.97 -21.42 22.31
CA GLY A 437 -30.22 -20.71 22.10
C GLY A 437 -30.93 -20.41 23.43
N SER A 438 -30.88 -21.35 24.39
CA SER A 438 -31.40 -21.12 25.73
C SER A 438 -30.58 -20.07 26.49
N VAL A 439 -29.25 -20.14 26.39
CA VAL A 439 -28.32 -19.18 27.02
C VAL A 439 -28.54 -17.77 26.50
N TYR A 440 -28.61 -17.59 25.18
CA TYR A 440 -28.83 -16.27 24.59
C TYR A 440 -30.21 -15.71 24.91
N ARG A 441 -31.25 -16.55 25.05
CA ARG A 441 -32.59 -16.13 25.52
C ARG A 441 -32.54 -15.56 26.93
N ALA A 442 -31.93 -16.28 27.86
CA ALA A 442 -31.74 -15.80 29.23
C ALA A 442 -30.90 -14.51 29.25
N LEU A 443 -29.79 -14.46 28.50
CA LEU A 443 -28.93 -13.27 28.41
C LEU A 443 -29.70 -12.03 27.91
N HIS A 444 -30.59 -12.20 26.93
CA HIS A 444 -31.43 -11.11 26.45
C HIS A 444 -32.42 -10.63 27.50
N GLN A 445 -33.08 -11.55 28.21
CA GLN A 445 -33.99 -11.19 29.31
C GLN A 445 -33.25 -10.44 30.44
N VAL A 446 -32.05 -10.90 30.80
CA VAL A 446 -31.17 -10.24 31.79
C VAL A 446 -30.81 -8.82 31.36
N LEU A 447 -30.35 -8.63 30.12
CA LEU A 447 -29.97 -7.31 29.62
C LEU A 447 -31.16 -6.37 29.43
N ALA A 448 -32.36 -6.90 29.20
CA ALA A 448 -33.58 -6.13 29.03
C ALA A 448 -34.24 -5.74 30.36
N ALA A 449 -33.96 -6.47 31.44
CA ALA A 449 -34.54 -6.22 32.75
C ALA A 449 -34.09 -4.86 33.32
N ARG A 450 -35.05 -4.06 33.76
CA ARG A 450 -34.85 -2.74 34.38
C ARG A 450 -35.27 -2.68 35.84
N THR A 451 -35.97 -3.70 36.32
CA THR A 451 -36.54 -3.77 37.68
C THR A 451 -36.28 -5.14 38.29
N LEU A 452 -36.23 -5.20 39.63
CA LEU A 452 -36.09 -6.47 40.35
C LEU A 452 -37.22 -7.43 39.98
N GLU A 453 -38.46 -6.95 39.88
CA GLU A 453 -39.62 -7.74 39.49
C GLU A 453 -39.44 -8.42 38.11
N GLN A 454 -38.85 -7.71 37.14
CA GLN A 454 -38.52 -8.29 35.83
C GLN A 454 -37.41 -9.35 35.92
N ILE A 455 -36.44 -9.18 36.81
CA ILE A 455 -35.38 -10.17 37.05
C ILE A 455 -35.96 -11.46 37.64
N LEU A 456 -36.98 -11.36 38.50
CA LEU A 456 -37.64 -12.52 39.10
C LEU A 456 -38.40 -13.40 38.09
N HIS A 457 -38.73 -12.86 36.93
CA HIS A 457 -39.42 -13.58 35.85
C HIS A 457 -38.45 -14.17 34.81
N ILE A 458 -37.14 -14.03 34.99
CA ILE A 458 -36.15 -14.62 34.10
C ILE A 458 -36.10 -16.14 34.34
N ASP A 459 -36.29 -16.92 33.27
CA ASP A 459 -36.20 -18.37 33.33
C ASP A 459 -34.81 -18.78 33.83
N GLN A 460 -34.75 -19.69 34.80
CA GLN A 460 -33.45 -20.20 35.26
C GLN A 460 -32.73 -20.87 34.09
N LEU A 461 -31.47 -20.47 33.88
CA LEU A 461 -30.59 -21.10 32.91
C LEU A 461 -30.57 -22.62 33.19
N PRO A 462 -30.78 -23.47 32.17
CA PRO A 462 -30.83 -24.91 32.39
C PRO A 462 -29.53 -25.38 33.04
N GLN A 463 -29.64 -26.03 34.21
CA GLN A 463 -28.49 -26.67 34.87
C GLN A 463 -27.90 -27.70 33.90
N GLN A 464 -26.63 -27.48 33.53
CA GLN A 464 -25.99 -28.19 32.44
C GLN A 464 -25.90 -29.70 32.71
N GLN A 465 -26.63 -30.49 31.93
CA GLN A 465 -26.41 -31.94 31.81
C GLN A 465 -25.53 -32.31 30.61
N THR A 466 -25.06 -31.35 29.79
CA THR A 466 -24.31 -31.66 28.58
C THR A 466 -22.83 -31.30 28.72
N THR A 467 -21.97 -32.33 28.78
CA THR A 467 -20.49 -32.27 28.73
C THR A 467 -19.93 -31.70 27.41
N SER A 468 -20.77 -31.08 26.58
CA SER A 468 -20.48 -30.75 25.19
C SER A 468 -20.20 -29.28 24.93
N LEU A 469 -20.59 -28.35 25.83
CA LEU A 469 -20.35 -26.91 25.68
C LEU A 469 -18.91 -26.50 26.05
N PRO A 470 -18.35 -25.43 25.46
CA PRO A 470 -17.05 -24.89 25.84
C PRO A 470 -16.99 -24.46 27.33
N PRO A 471 -15.94 -24.82 28.09
CA PRO A 471 -15.84 -24.53 29.53
C PRO A 471 -15.97 -23.04 29.90
N ALA A 472 -15.52 -22.14 29.02
CA ALA A 472 -15.64 -20.70 29.23
C ALA A 472 -17.11 -20.25 29.26
N ILE A 473 -17.95 -20.81 28.38
CA ILE A 473 -19.39 -20.50 28.34
C ILE A 473 -20.07 -21.06 29.59
N VAL A 474 -19.71 -22.28 29.99
CA VAL A 474 -20.19 -22.90 31.23
C VAL A 474 -19.95 -22.01 32.42
N LYS A 475 -18.70 -21.57 32.62
CA LYS A 475 -18.32 -20.71 33.74
C LYS A 475 -19.09 -19.37 33.75
N CYS A 476 -19.31 -18.77 32.57
CA CYS A 476 -20.11 -17.54 32.47
C CYS A 476 -21.58 -17.78 32.80
N VAL A 477 -22.17 -18.89 32.32
CA VAL A 477 -23.55 -19.27 32.63
C VAL A 477 -23.72 -19.52 34.12
N ASP A 478 -22.77 -20.23 34.77
CA ASP A 478 -22.80 -20.47 36.21
C ASP A 478 -22.71 -19.17 37.01
N GLY A 479 -21.85 -18.23 36.59
CA GLY A 479 -21.73 -16.91 37.21
C GLY A 479 -23.04 -16.11 37.12
N ILE A 480 -23.63 -16.01 35.93
CA ILE A 480 -24.91 -15.31 35.72
C ILE A 480 -26.02 -16.00 36.52
N SER A 481 -26.07 -17.33 36.52
CA SER A 481 -27.07 -18.11 37.26
C SER A 481 -26.96 -17.88 38.77
N ARG A 482 -25.74 -17.79 39.31
CA ARG A 482 -25.50 -17.47 40.71
C ARG A 482 -26.02 -16.07 41.07
N ILE A 483 -25.75 -15.07 40.23
CA ILE A 483 -26.24 -13.70 40.45
C ILE A 483 -27.77 -13.66 40.43
N ILE A 484 -28.41 -14.28 39.43
CA ILE A 484 -29.87 -14.36 39.32
C ILE A 484 -30.45 -15.07 40.55
N HIS A 485 -29.81 -16.16 41.00
CA HIS A 485 -30.27 -16.93 42.16
C HIS A 485 -30.21 -16.11 43.47
N GLU A 486 -29.13 -15.37 43.71
CA GLU A 486 -29.06 -14.48 44.89
C GLU A 486 -30.10 -13.36 44.80
N LEU A 487 -30.34 -12.79 43.61
CA LEU A 487 -31.39 -11.80 43.39
C LEU A 487 -32.79 -12.39 43.60
N HIS A 488 -33.06 -13.63 43.23
CA HIS A 488 -34.33 -14.30 43.53
C HIS A 488 -34.59 -14.41 45.04
N LYS A 489 -33.54 -14.64 45.84
CA LYS A 489 -33.68 -14.72 47.31
C LYS A 489 -34.09 -13.38 47.93
N THR A 490 -33.67 -12.25 47.35
CA THR A 490 -34.05 -10.91 47.86
C THR A 490 -35.56 -10.71 47.85
N ALA A 491 -36.28 -11.26 46.87
CA ALA A 491 -37.73 -11.12 46.75
C ALA A 491 -38.52 -12.10 47.61
N GLN A 492 -37.87 -13.12 48.17
CA GLN A 492 -38.50 -14.14 49.01
C GLN A 492 -38.44 -13.81 50.51
N VAL A 493 -37.77 -12.71 50.88
CA VAL A 493 -37.57 -12.34 52.27
C VAL A 493 -38.12 -10.95 52.55
N ASP A 494 -38.98 -10.83 53.56
CA ASP A 494 -39.63 -9.56 53.93
C ASP A 494 -38.74 -8.64 54.80
N ASN A 495 -37.63 -9.17 55.34
CA ASN A 495 -36.74 -8.44 56.24
C ASN A 495 -35.65 -7.68 55.45
N LEU A 496 -35.64 -6.35 55.59
CA LEU A 496 -34.66 -5.43 54.99
C LEU A 496 -33.20 -5.83 55.26
N SER A 497 -32.89 -6.32 56.46
CA SER A 497 -31.51 -6.73 56.80
C SER A 497 -31.05 -7.96 56.01
N THR A 498 -31.95 -8.92 55.78
CA THR A 498 -31.66 -10.12 54.98
C THR A 498 -31.66 -9.82 53.48
N GLN A 499 -32.53 -8.91 53.03
CA GLN A 499 -32.50 -8.40 51.65
C GLN A 499 -31.17 -7.73 51.31
N ALA A 500 -30.64 -6.91 52.24
CA ALA A 500 -29.33 -6.26 52.08
C ALA A 500 -28.20 -7.29 51.94
N ILE A 501 -28.20 -8.37 52.73
CA ILE A 501 -27.20 -9.44 52.65
C ILE A 501 -27.25 -10.14 51.28
N PHE A 502 -28.44 -10.45 50.75
CA PHE A 502 -28.54 -11.09 49.43
C PHE A 502 -28.15 -10.14 48.28
N LEU A 503 -28.44 -8.85 48.41
CA LEU A 503 -27.95 -7.84 47.46
C LEU A 503 -26.43 -7.70 47.52
N GLU A 504 -25.83 -7.73 48.71
CA GLU A 504 -24.38 -7.70 48.91
C GLU A 504 -23.72 -8.96 48.33
N ASN A 505 -24.27 -10.14 48.58
CA ASN A 505 -23.80 -11.41 47.98
C ASN A 505 -23.92 -11.43 46.45
N ALA A 506 -24.99 -10.84 45.90
CA ALA A 506 -25.14 -10.69 44.45
C ALA A 506 -24.09 -9.72 43.88
N LEU A 507 -23.72 -8.67 44.62
CA LEU A 507 -22.71 -7.70 44.25
C LEU A 507 -21.29 -8.29 44.36
N GLU A 508 -21.00 -9.11 45.37
CA GLU A 508 -19.75 -9.87 45.49
C GLU A 508 -19.55 -10.91 44.38
N ALA A 509 -20.64 -11.36 43.75
CA ALA A 509 -20.60 -12.33 42.66
C ALA A 509 -20.29 -11.71 41.28
N ILE A 510 -20.30 -10.37 41.16
CA ILE A 510 -19.94 -9.59 39.96
C ILE A 510 -18.44 -9.27 40.00
#